data_AF-A0A1E1W752-F1
#
_entry.id   AF-A0A1E1W752-F1
#
_cell.length_a   1.000
_cell.length_b   1.000
_cell.length_c   1.000
_cell.angle_alpha   90.00
_cell.angle_beta   90.00
_cell.angle_gamma   90.00
#
_symmetry.space_group_name_H-M   'P 1'
#
loop_
_entity.id
_entity.type
_entity.pdbx_description
1 polymer ?
#
loop_
_entity_poly.entity_id
_entity_poly.type
_entity_poly.pdbx_seq_one_letter_code
_entity_poly.pdbx_strand_id
1 'polypeptide(L)'
;LNAPGGFFTLPLSYARAHRQHKRTSSSPDSLSERSGGEARSAQASPGSLHKLAVPLARCEVPEVRDAAIAAAGFINPDALKDLMEELVPLLREAVDRKQENMRRRRRRDALRLNLNKMLLFIAQKKTFSNSTFAVEGGSLHPTLTEYLDGARQCLEVEAEKDAPAAREQRLTFADFVTELIKSFPLETYGSLMKKELCRNLFCLFSGWCGPLAKHLGTLVPQPTPEVDER
;
A
#
# COMPACT_ATOMS: atom_id res chain seq x y z
N LEU A 1 -11.38 -65.97 -28.96
CA LEU A 1 -11.06 -64.97 -30.01
C LEU A 1 -9.83 -64.19 -29.55
N ASN A 2 -8.77 -64.32 -30.34
CA ASN A 2 -7.40 -63.82 -30.12
C ASN A 2 -7.29 -62.29 -30.02
N ALA A 3 -6.46 -61.80 -29.11
CA ALA A 3 -5.42 -60.78 -29.37
C ALA A 3 -4.42 -60.73 -28.19
N PRO A 4 -3.09 -60.93 -28.42
CA PRO A 4 -2.09 -61.03 -27.36
C PRO A 4 -1.13 -59.81 -27.25
N GLY A 5 -0.51 -59.66 -26.07
CA GLY A 5 0.85 -59.11 -25.85
C GLY A 5 0.99 -57.58 -25.90
N GLY A 6 1.81 -56.90 -25.08
CA GLY A 6 2.76 -57.35 -24.06
C GLY A 6 3.64 -56.17 -23.61
N PHE A 7 3.79 -56.06 -22.29
CA PHE A 7 4.97 -55.69 -21.49
C PHE A 7 5.74 -54.35 -21.65
N PHE A 8 5.74 -53.64 -20.52
CA PHE A 8 6.81 -52.78 -19.96
C PHE A 8 8.22 -53.38 -20.08
N THR A 9 9.24 -52.56 -20.37
CA THR A 9 10.54 -52.49 -19.66
C THR A 9 11.41 -51.29 -20.15
N LEU A 10 11.94 -50.52 -19.20
CA LEU A 10 13.28 -49.90 -19.22
C LEU A 10 13.89 -50.29 -17.85
N PRO A 11 15.23 -50.28 -17.60
CA PRO A 11 16.33 -49.63 -18.35
C PRO A 11 17.60 -50.52 -18.49
N LEU A 12 18.64 -50.05 -19.19
CA LEU A 12 20.03 -50.34 -18.79
C LEU A 12 21.00 -49.30 -19.39
N SER A 13 21.84 -48.77 -18.53
CA SER A 13 22.94 -47.84 -18.77
C SER A 13 24.21 -48.58 -19.22
N TYR A 14 24.96 -48.06 -20.20
CA TYR A 14 26.42 -48.13 -20.21
C TYR A 14 27.11 -47.19 -21.23
N ALA A 15 28.20 -46.56 -20.74
CA ALA A 15 29.37 -45.96 -21.41
C ALA A 15 29.19 -44.87 -22.49
N ARG A 16 29.58 -43.61 -22.26
CA ARG A 16 30.93 -43.02 -22.08
C ARG A 16 31.76 -42.97 -23.38
N ALA A 17 31.84 -41.78 -23.98
CA ALA A 17 32.98 -41.35 -24.77
C ALA A 17 33.21 -39.85 -24.61
N HIS A 18 34.33 -39.49 -23.98
CA HIS A 18 34.89 -38.15 -23.94
C HIS A 18 35.33 -37.71 -25.35
N ARG A 19 34.97 -36.50 -25.77
CA ARG A 19 35.84 -35.68 -26.63
C ARG A 19 35.85 -34.25 -26.11
N GLN A 20 37.01 -33.85 -25.60
CA GLN A 20 37.38 -32.45 -25.38
C GLN A 20 37.50 -31.75 -26.75
N HIS A 21 36.89 -30.59 -26.92
CA HIS A 21 37.35 -29.61 -27.89
C HIS A 21 37.46 -28.21 -27.26
N LYS A 22 38.61 -27.60 -27.55
CA LYS A 22 39.11 -26.28 -27.13
C LYS A 22 38.16 -25.14 -27.50
N ARG A 23 38.22 -24.09 -26.69
CA ARG A 23 37.60 -22.77 -26.84
C ARG A 23 37.85 -22.15 -28.23
N THR A 24 36.80 -21.58 -28.82
CA THR A 24 36.89 -20.35 -29.64
C THR A 24 35.69 -19.47 -29.29
N SER A 25 36.00 -18.25 -28.87
CA SER A 25 35.11 -17.11 -28.73
C SER A 25 34.48 -16.71 -30.07
N SER A 26 33.21 -16.34 -30.06
CA SER A 26 32.64 -15.35 -30.98
C SER A 26 31.27 -14.90 -30.49
N SER A 27 31.13 -13.62 -30.16
CA SER A 27 29.85 -12.94 -29.94
C SER A 27 29.00 -12.95 -31.22
N PRO A 28 27.67 -13.02 -31.13
CA PRO A 28 26.79 -12.47 -32.15
C PRO A 28 26.27 -11.11 -31.65
N ASP A 29 26.95 -10.06 -32.07
CA ASP A 29 26.35 -8.74 -32.21
C ASP A 29 25.57 -8.72 -33.54
N SER A 30 24.51 -7.92 -33.60
CA SER A 30 23.58 -7.70 -34.73
C SER A 30 22.26 -8.50 -34.68
N LEU A 31 21.29 -7.99 -33.92
CA LEU A 31 19.88 -8.11 -34.28
C LEU A 31 19.34 -6.73 -34.64
N SER A 32 19.36 -6.48 -35.95
CA SER A 32 18.50 -5.61 -36.74
C SER A 32 17.43 -4.83 -35.96
N GLU A 33 17.54 -3.50 -35.98
CA GLU A 33 16.41 -2.62 -35.69
C GLU A 33 15.29 -2.89 -36.71
N ARG A 34 14.24 -3.57 -36.26
CA ARG A 34 12.93 -3.56 -36.92
C ARG A 34 11.91 -3.05 -35.91
N SER A 35 11.43 -1.85 -36.23
CA SER A 35 10.31 -1.14 -35.63
C SER A 35 9.22 -2.04 -35.02
N GLY A 36 8.89 -1.79 -33.76
CA GLY A 36 7.71 -2.37 -33.10
C GLY A 36 7.86 -2.55 -31.58
N GLY A 37 7.38 -1.58 -30.80
CA GLY A 37 7.10 -1.73 -29.38
C GLY A 37 8.06 -0.96 -28.47
N GLU A 38 7.56 0.11 -27.83
CA GLU A 38 8.19 0.85 -26.74
C GLU A 38 8.29 0.00 -25.46
N ALA A 39 9.01 -1.12 -25.54
CA ALA A 39 9.41 -1.95 -24.40
C ALA A 39 10.93 -2.02 -24.30
N ARG A 40 11.61 -0.91 -24.62
CA ARG A 40 13.03 -0.74 -24.29
C ARG A 40 13.10 -0.62 -22.77
N SER A 41 13.41 -1.76 -22.13
CA SER A 41 14.06 -1.89 -20.83
C SER A 41 14.37 -0.53 -20.22
N ALA A 42 13.47 -0.02 -19.39
CA ALA A 42 13.76 1.13 -18.55
C ALA A 42 14.99 0.71 -17.72
N GLN A 43 16.18 1.16 -18.13
CA GLN A 43 17.34 1.05 -17.28
C GLN A 43 16.94 1.73 -15.99
N ALA A 44 16.83 0.95 -14.91
CA ALA A 44 16.40 1.44 -13.61
C ALA A 44 17.45 2.45 -13.16
N SER A 45 17.22 3.73 -13.46
CA SER A 45 17.97 4.80 -12.84
C SER A 45 17.49 4.87 -11.39
N PRO A 46 18.38 5.05 -10.40
CA PRO A 46 17.97 5.14 -9.00
C PRO A 46 16.84 6.16 -8.76
N GLY A 47 16.81 7.24 -9.56
CA GLY A 47 15.77 8.28 -9.51
C GLY A 47 14.40 7.91 -10.11
N SER A 48 14.24 6.74 -10.74
CA SER A 48 12.95 6.29 -11.32
C SER A 48 12.39 5.01 -10.68
N LEU A 49 13.03 4.51 -9.62
CA LEU A 49 12.64 3.26 -8.97
C LEU A 49 11.19 3.30 -8.46
N HIS A 50 10.70 4.47 -8.01
CA HIS A 50 9.31 4.66 -7.59
C HIS A 50 8.31 4.31 -8.72
N LYS A 51 8.63 4.60 -9.98
CA LYS A 51 7.79 4.27 -11.15
C LYS A 51 7.67 2.78 -11.39
N LEU A 52 8.69 2.01 -11.01
CA LEU A 52 8.70 0.56 -11.10
C LEU A 52 8.08 -0.10 -9.86
N ALA A 53 8.31 0.46 -8.66
CA ALA A 53 7.87 -0.11 -7.40
C ALA A 53 6.39 0.14 -7.11
N VAL A 54 5.87 1.34 -7.37
CA VAL A 54 4.49 1.72 -7.02
C VAL A 54 3.43 0.80 -7.67
N PRO A 55 3.52 0.46 -8.97
CA PRO A 55 2.56 -0.46 -9.60
C PRO A 55 2.52 -1.85 -8.94
N LEU A 56 3.63 -2.29 -8.33
CA LEU A 56 3.73 -3.59 -7.66
C LEU A 56 2.90 -3.68 -6.38
N ALA A 57 2.32 -2.58 -5.89
CA ALA A 57 1.31 -2.63 -4.83
C ALA A 57 0.07 -3.47 -5.21
N ARG A 58 -0.16 -3.72 -6.51
CA ARG A 58 -1.20 -4.64 -7.02
C ARG A 58 -0.70 -6.05 -7.32
N CYS A 59 0.59 -6.34 -7.14
CA CYS A 59 1.17 -7.62 -7.50
C CYS A 59 0.52 -8.75 -6.68
N GLU A 60 0.13 -9.82 -7.37
CA GLU A 60 -0.51 -10.97 -6.74
C GLU A 60 0.51 -11.82 -5.95
N VAL A 61 1.79 -11.78 -6.35
CA VAL A 61 2.89 -12.46 -5.66
C VAL A 61 3.26 -11.70 -4.38
N PRO A 62 2.99 -12.25 -3.18
CA PRO A 62 3.18 -11.53 -1.92
C PRO A 62 4.61 -11.04 -1.69
N GLU A 63 5.60 -11.87 -1.98
CA GLU A 63 7.01 -11.56 -1.70
C GLU A 63 7.49 -10.37 -2.54
N VAL A 64 7.08 -10.31 -3.80
CA VAL A 64 7.40 -9.19 -4.71
C VAL A 64 6.69 -7.92 -4.27
N ARG A 65 5.39 -8.04 -3.95
CA ARG A 65 4.59 -6.92 -3.49
C ARG A 65 5.14 -6.32 -2.20
N ASP A 66 5.40 -7.16 -1.21
CA ASP A 66 5.82 -6.71 0.12
C ASP A 66 7.22 -6.12 0.07
N ALA A 67 8.12 -6.65 -0.78
CA ALA A 67 9.41 -6.05 -1.07
C ALA A 67 9.27 -4.65 -1.72
N ALA A 68 8.34 -4.49 -2.67
CA ALA A 68 8.10 -3.19 -3.30
C ALA A 68 7.48 -2.17 -2.35
N ILE A 69 6.53 -2.60 -1.51
CA ILE A 69 5.93 -1.77 -0.44
C ILE A 69 7.01 -1.29 0.53
N ALA A 70 7.88 -2.20 0.98
CA ALA A 70 8.98 -1.86 1.85
C ALA A 70 9.93 -0.87 1.16
N ALA A 71 10.39 -1.17 -0.05
CA ALA A 71 11.31 -0.31 -0.80
C ALA A 71 10.77 1.12 -1.01
N ALA A 72 9.50 1.26 -1.39
CA ALA A 72 8.85 2.57 -1.50
C ALA A 72 8.67 3.26 -0.13
N GLY A 73 8.50 2.48 0.94
CA GLY A 73 8.49 2.96 2.32
C GLY A 73 9.82 3.57 2.80
N PHE A 74 10.95 3.18 2.19
CA PHE A 74 12.29 3.71 2.47
C PHE A 74 12.69 4.89 1.58
N ILE A 75 11.71 5.57 0.95
CA ILE A 75 11.99 6.72 0.08
C ILE A 75 12.71 7.85 0.84
N ASN A 76 13.65 8.51 0.16
CA ASN A 76 14.27 9.73 0.65
C ASN A 76 13.23 10.86 0.73
N PRO A 77 13.18 11.67 1.81
CA PRO A 77 12.30 12.83 1.90
C PRO A 77 12.31 13.77 0.69
N ASP A 78 13.46 13.94 0.03
CA ASP A 78 13.60 14.79 -1.17
C ASP A 78 12.87 14.22 -2.39
N ALA A 79 12.71 12.90 -2.46
CA ALA A 79 12.04 12.18 -3.54
C ALA A 79 10.59 11.80 -3.19
N LEU A 80 10.08 12.20 -2.02
CA LEU A 80 8.72 11.88 -1.59
C LEU A 80 7.68 12.45 -2.56
N LYS A 81 7.91 13.64 -3.11
CA LYS A 81 7.01 14.25 -4.10
C LYS A 81 6.83 13.33 -5.33
N ASP A 82 7.93 12.86 -5.91
CA ASP A 82 7.90 12.01 -7.10
C ASP A 82 7.21 10.67 -6.81
N LEU A 83 7.46 10.08 -5.63
CA LEU A 83 6.73 8.88 -5.19
C LEU A 83 5.23 9.15 -5.08
N MET A 84 4.85 10.29 -4.49
CA MET A 84 3.45 10.64 -4.27
C MET A 84 2.71 10.91 -5.58
N GLU A 85 3.37 11.48 -6.59
CA GLU A 85 2.81 11.64 -7.94
C GLU A 85 2.39 10.29 -8.55
N GLU A 86 3.21 9.25 -8.39
CA GLU A 86 2.86 7.88 -8.83
C GLU A 86 1.80 7.21 -7.93
N LEU A 87 1.76 7.54 -6.63
CA LEU A 87 0.79 6.97 -5.69
C LEU A 87 -0.62 7.56 -5.83
N VAL A 88 -0.76 8.84 -6.21
CA VAL A 88 -2.06 9.53 -6.26
C VAL A 88 -3.15 8.75 -7.03
N PRO A 89 -2.90 8.19 -8.23
CA PRO A 89 -3.90 7.39 -8.93
C PRO A 89 -4.35 6.16 -8.15
N LEU A 90 -3.42 5.49 -7.46
CA LEU A 90 -3.68 4.29 -6.66
C LEU A 90 -4.46 4.63 -5.39
N LEU A 91 -4.10 5.74 -4.73
CA LEU A 91 -4.80 6.24 -3.55
C LEU A 91 -6.25 6.55 -3.88
N ARG A 92 -6.50 7.25 -5.00
CA ARG A 92 -7.85 7.57 -5.49
C ARG A 92 -8.65 6.30 -5.83
N GLU A 93 -8.03 5.31 -6.48
CA GLU A 93 -8.68 4.02 -6.76
C GLU A 93 -9.06 3.29 -5.47
N ALA A 94 -8.17 3.24 -4.48
CA ALA A 94 -8.36 2.50 -3.24
C ALA A 94 -9.51 3.02 -2.37
N VAL A 95 -9.86 4.30 -2.52
CA VAL A 95 -10.94 4.97 -1.79
C VAL A 95 -12.13 5.34 -2.68
N ASP A 96 -12.16 4.92 -3.94
CA ASP A 96 -13.33 5.11 -4.80
C ASP A 96 -14.53 4.38 -4.18
N ARG A 97 -15.66 5.06 -4.05
CA ARG A 97 -16.90 4.56 -3.42
C ARG A 97 -18.01 4.23 -4.42
N LYS A 98 -17.73 4.24 -5.73
CA LYS A 98 -18.69 3.81 -6.76
C LYS A 98 -19.18 2.40 -6.49
N GLN A 99 -20.49 2.20 -6.65
CA GLN A 99 -21.11 0.89 -6.53
C GLN A 99 -20.43 -0.12 -7.45
N GLU A 100 -20.07 -1.27 -6.90
CA GLU A 100 -19.30 -2.28 -7.60
C GLU A 100 -19.63 -3.69 -7.12
N ASN A 101 -19.22 -4.64 -7.95
CA ASN A 101 -19.32 -6.06 -7.68
C ASN A 101 -18.30 -6.46 -6.59
N MET A 102 -18.63 -7.49 -5.81
CA MET A 102 -17.80 -7.99 -4.70
C MET A 102 -16.34 -8.29 -5.08
N ARG A 103 -16.09 -8.79 -6.30
CA ARG A 103 -14.73 -9.09 -6.79
C ARG A 103 -13.87 -7.83 -6.90
N ARG A 104 -14.44 -6.71 -7.37
CA ARG A 104 -13.72 -5.45 -7.52
C ARG A 104 -13.47 -4.81 -6.16
N ARG A 105 -14.46 -4.88 -5.26
CA ARG A 105 -14.33 -4.46 -3.84
C ARG A 105 -13.16 -5.13 -3.15
N ARG A 106 -13.06 -6.47 -3.23
CA ARG A 106 -11.95 -7.23 -2.63
C ARG A 106 -10.58 -6.80 -3.17
N ARG A 107 -10.48 -6.47 -4.46
CA ARG A 107 -9.24 -5.97 -5.06
C ARG A 107 -8.88 -4.58 -4.55
N ARG A 108 -9.86 -3.67 -4.42
CA ARG A 108 -9.65 -2.35 -3.84
C ARG A 108 -9.27 -2.42 -2.37
N ASP A 109 -9.89 -3.32 -1.60
CA ASP A 109 -9.53 -3.53 -0.20
C ASP A 109 -8.09 -4.02 -0.09
N ALA A 110 -7.70 -5.03 -0.88
CA ALA A 110 -6.30 -5.49 -0.92
C ALA A 110 -5.34 -4.35 -1.28
N LEU A 111 -5.65 -3.56 -2.32
CA LEU A 111 -4.86 -2.39 -2.68
C LEU A 111 -4.77 -1.38 -1.52
N ARG A 112 -5.88 -1.09 -0.84
CA ARG A 112 -5.92 -0.17 0.30
C ARG A 112 -5.03 -0.64 1.44
N LEU A 113 -5.02 -1.94 1.74
CA LEU A 113 -4.11 -2.53 2.74
C LEU A 113 -2.65 -2.24 2.37
N ASN A 114 -2.30 -2.52 1.12
CA ASN A 114 -0.94 -2.38 0.62
C ASN A 114 -0.46 -0.91 0.64
N LEU A 115 -1.34 0.01 0.25
CA LEU A 115 -1.06 1.44 0.33
C LEU A 115 -0.93 1.93 1.78
N ASN A 116 -1.81 1.49 2.68
CA ASN A 116 -1.69 1.79 4.10
C ASN A 116 -0.36 1.29 4.68
N LYS A 117 0.08 0.06 4.34
CA LYS A 117 1.39 -0.47 4.75
C LYS A 117 2.55 0.37 4.22
N MET A 118 2.49 0.80 2.97
CA MET A 118 3.52 1.66 2.36
C MET A 118 3.60 3.01 3.08
N LEU A 119 2.46 3.69 3.25
CA LEU A 119 2.37 4.99 3.92
C LEU A 119 2.77 4.88 5.41
N LEU A 120 2.43 3.76 6.06
CA LEU A 120 2.89 3.46 7.42
C LEU A 120 4.42 3.40 7.50
N PHE A 121 5.10 2.73 6.56
CA PHE A 121 6.57 2.71 6.55
C PHE A 121 7.16 4.11 6.37
N ILE A 122 6.61 4.92 5.45
CA ILE A 122 7.03 6.32 5.24
C ILE A 122 6.88 7.13 6.54
N ALA A 123 5.77 6.95 7.26
CA ALA A 123 5.51 7.60 8.54
C ALA A 123 6.44 7.12 9.67
N GLN A 124 6.67 5.82 9.79
CA GLN A 124 7.60 5.25 10.78
C GLN A 124 9.04 5.76 10.57
N LYS A 125 9.42 6.05 9.33
CA LYS A 125 10.72 6.64 8.98
C LYS A 125 10.78 8.16 9.13
N LYS A 126 9.68 8.79 9.54
CA LYS A 126 9.57 10.25 9.69
C LYS A 126 9.85 10.98 8.36
N THR A 127 9.65 10.29 7.24
CA THR A 127 9.91 10.86 5.90
C THR A 127 8.93 11.98 5.58
N PHE A 128 7.68 11.87 6.05
CA PHE A 128 6.68 12.94 5.88
C PHE A 128 7.13 14.26 6.52
N SER A 129 7.57 14.24 7.78
CA SER A 129 7.99 15.47 8.48
C SER A 129 9.27 16.09 7.94
N ASN A 130 10.12 15.28 7.31
CA ASN A 130 11.40 15.72 6.77
C ASN A 130 11.30 16.14 5.30
N SER A 131 10.11 16.02 4.68
CA SER A 131 9.89 16.36 3.28
C SER A 131 9.14 17.68 3.13
N THR A 132 9.49 18.46 2.12
CA THR A 132 8.76 19.68 1.74
C THR A 132 7.39 19.39 1.10
N PHE A 133 7.12 18.13 0.73
CA PHE A 133 5.85 17.74 0.10
C PHE A 133 4.71 17.57 1.10
N ALA A 134 4.98 16.99 2.28
CA ALA A 134 3.93 16.43 3.12
C ALA A 134 3.04 17.49 3.79
N VAL A 135 3.49 18.74 3.83
CA VAL A 135 2.81 19.87 4.47
C VAL A 135 2.70 21.03 3.49
N GLU A 136 1.49 21.57 3.36
CA GLU A 136 1.19 22.76 2.57
C GLU A 136 0.48 23.78 3.49
N GLY A 137 1.03 25.00 3.60
CA GLY A 137 0.43 26.05 4.44
C GLY A 137 0.30 25.69 5.93
N GLY A 138 1.18 24.81 6.46
CA GLY A 138 1.14 24.37 7.86
C GLY A 138 0.13 23.26 8.17
N SER A 139 -0.52 22.70 7.14
CA SER A 139 -1.43 21.55 7.23
C SER A 139 -0.92 20.39 6.35
N LEU A 140 -1.35 19.16 6.61
CA LEU A 140 -1.04 18.04 5.72
C LEU A 140 -1.48 18.32 4.28
N HIS A 141 -0.63 17.91 3.33
CA HIS A 141 -0.90 18.02 1.91
C HIS A 141 -2.31 17.48 1.56
N PRO A 142 -3.10 18.16 0.72
CA PRO A 142 -4.50 17.79 0.44
C PRO A 142 -4.68 16.33 0.04
N THR A 143 -3.77 15.78 -0.79
CA THR A 143 -3.79 14.36 -1.18
C THR A 143 -3.79 13.40 0.00
N LEU A 144 -2.99 13.66 1.04
CA LEU A 144 -2.94 12.82 2.24
C LEU A 144 -4.25 12.96 3.02
N THR A 145 -4.73 14.18 3.19
CA THR A 145 -6.00 14.46 3.89
C THR A 145 -7.20 13.82 3.20
N GLU A 146 -7.29 13.91 1.87
CA GLU A 146 -8.33 13.27 1.05
C GLU A 146 -8.28 11.74 1.16
N TYR A 147 -7.09 11.15 1.11
CA TYR A 147 -6.91 9.72 1.27
C TYR A 147 -7.32 9.24 2.67
N LEU A 148 -6.90 9.95 3.73
CA LEU A 148 -7.26 9.63 5.11
C LEU A 148 -8.78 9.62 5.30
N ASP A 149 -9.47 10.64 4.77
CA ASP A 149 -10.93 10.70 4.87
C ASP A 149 -11.60 9.60 4.03
N GLY A 150 -11.12 9.33 2.82
CA GLY A 150 -11.64 8.25 1.98
C GLY A 150 -11.46 6.86 2.62
N ALA A 151 -10.26 6.57 3.15
CA ALA A 151 -9.96 5.32 3.82
C ALA A 151 -10.81 5.14 5.09
N ARG A 152 -10.99 6.21 5.87
CA ARG A 152 -11.92 6.23 7.02
C ARG A 152 -13.33 5.83 6.59
N GLN A 153 -13.89 6.47 5.57
CA GLN A 153 -15.25 6.16 5.07
C GLN A 153 -15.39 4.71 4.61
N CYS A 154 -14.36 4.15 3.97
CA CYS A 154 -14.37 2.74 3.57
C CYS A 154 -14.44 1.79 4.78
N LEU A 155 -13.77 2.13 5.88
CA LEU A 155 -13.72 1.30 7.09
C LEU A 155 -14.97 1.44 7.96
N GLU A 156 -15.69 2.56 7.90
CA GLU A 156 -16.99 2.73 8.56
C GLU A 156 -18.03 1.72 8.06
N VAL A 157 -18.02 1.44 6.76
CA VAL A 157 -18.97 0.49 6.14
C VAL A 157 -18.64 -0.98 6.46
N GLU A 158 -17.41 -1.28 6.89
CA GLU A 158 -16.94 -2.65 7.19
C GLU A 158 -16.84 -2.92 8.70
N ALA A 159 -17.31 -2.01 9.56
CA ALA A 159 -17.15 -2.09 11.01
C ALA A 159 -17.78 -3.35 11.65
N GLU A 160 -18.76 -3.97 11.00
CA GLU A 160 -19.57 -5.06 11.59
C GLU A 160 -18.96 -6.47 11.45
N LYS A 161 -17.87 -6.67 10.70
CA LYS A 161 -17.34 -8.01 10.42
C LYS A 161 -16.04 -8.29 11.17
N ASP A 162 -16.02 -9.29 12.04
CA ASP A 162 -14.83 -9.77 12.74
C ASP A 162 -13.92 -10.67 11.86
N ALA A 163 -13.85 -10.36 10.57
CA ALA A 163 -13.02 -11.11 9.64
C ALA A 163 -11.53 -10.74 9.86
N PRO A 164 -10.59 -11.71 9.87
CA PRO A 164 -9.16 -11.42 10.05
C PRO A 164 -8.62 -10.33 9.12
N ALA A 165 -9.03 -10.34 7.84
CA ALA A 165 -8.65 -9.32 6.87
C ALA A 165 -9.21 -7.92 7.20
N ALA A 166 -10.44 -7.84 7.73
CA ALA A 166 -11.01 -6.58 8.17
C ALA A 166 -10.29 -6.04 9.42
N ARG A 167 -9.90 -6.93 10.35
CA ARG A 167 -9.08 -6.57 11.51
C ARG A 167 -7.72 -6.03 11.08
N GLU A 168 -7.03 -6.69 10.15
CA GLU A 168 -5.73 -6.26 9.64
C GLU A 168 -5.81 -4.86 9.00
N GLN A 169 -6.86 -4.60 8.22
CA GLN A 169 -7.12 -3.26 7.64
C GLN A 169 -7.26 -2.19 8.71
N ARG A 170 -8.08 -2.44 9.74
CA ARG A 170 -8.33 -1.49 10.84
C ARG A 170 -7.03 -1.17 11.58
N LEU A 171 -6.27 -2.21 11.95
CA LEU A 171 -5.00 -2.05 12.66
C LEU A 171 -3.97 -1.29 11.83
N THR A 172 -3.76 -1.71 10.57
CA THR A 172 -2.78 -1.05 9.69
C THR A 172 -3.13 0.43 9.48
N PHE A 173 -4.42 0.75 9.30
CA PHE A 173 -4.86 2.14 9.14
C PHE A 173 -4.68 2.95 10.43
N ALA A 174 -5.06 2.40 11.60
CA ALA A 174 -4.85 3.07 12.89
C ALA A 174 -3.36 3.32 13.16
N ASP A 175 -2.50 2.33 12.89
CA ASP A 175 -1.05 2.47 13.03
C ASP A 175 -0.51 3.53 12.08
N PHE A 176 -0.97 3.55 10.82
CA PHE A 176 -0.56 4.56 9.85
C PHE A 176 -0.91 5.97 10.35
N VAL A 177 -2.17 6.21 10.72
CA VAL A 177 -2.59 7.53 11.22
C VAL A 177 -1.80 7.93 12.46
N THR A 178 -1.58 6.99 13.37
CA THR A 178 -0.82 7.22 14.60
C THR A 178 0.63 7.63 14.29
N GLU A 179 1.32 6.87 13.45
CA GLU A 179 2.71 7.15 13.09
C GLU A 179 2.86 8.39 12.21
N LEU A 180 1.86 8.71 11.38
CA LEU A 180 1.82 9.93 10.60
C LEU A 180 1.77 11.15 11.52
N ILE A 181 0.88 11.18 12.50
CA ILE A 181 0.78 12.28 13.46
C ILE A 181 2.09 12.40 14.26
N LYS A 182 2.58 11.27 14.79
CA LYS A 182 3.87 11.20 15.51
C LYS A 182 5.08 11.53 14.64
N SER A 183 4.93 11.70 13.34
CA SER A 183 6.03 12.13 12.49
C SER A 183 6.38 13.59 12.73
N PHE A 184 5.39 14.41 13.10
CA PHE A 184 5.56 15.84 13.22
C PHE A 184 5.81 16.29 14.67
N PRO A 185 6.43 17.47 14.89
CA PRO A 185 6.53 18.10 16.20
C PRO A 185 5.16 18.37 16.82
N LEU A 186 5.09 18.43 18.16
CA LEU A 186 3.83 18.63 18.89
C LEU A 186 3.16 19.98 18.57
N GLU A 187 3.97 20.99 18.28
CA GLU A 187 3.54 22.35 17.98
C GLU A 187 2.69 22.41 16.71
N THR A 188 2.88 21.47 15.76
CA THR A 188 2.12 21.45 14.51
C THR A 188 0.79 20.70 14.63
N TYR A 189 0.53 19.99 15.73
CA TYR A 189 -0.65 19.11 15.84
C TYR A 189 -1.96 19.89 15.73
N GLY A 190 -1.99 21.14 16.19
CA GLY A 190 -3.17 21.99 16.14
C GLY A 190 -3.62 22.37 14.72
N SER A 191 -2.70 22.38 13.75
CA SER A 191 -2.97 22.73 12.35
C SER A 191 -2.74 21.59 11.36
N LEU A 192 -2.12 20.48 11.78
CA LEU A 192 -1.73 19.36 10.91
C LEU A 192 -2.93 18.79 10.13
N MET A 193 -4.10 18.71 10.75
CA MET A 193 -5.33 18.22 10.15
C MET A 193 -6.52 19.10 10.53
N LYS A 194 -7.54 19.14 9.66
CA LYS A 194 -8.81 19.80 9.97
C LYS A 194 -9.47 19.14 11.18
N LYS A 195 -10.03 19.95 12.09
CA LYS A 195 -10.74 19.48 13.31
C LYS A 195 -11.82 18.43 13.00
N GLU A 196 -12.53 18.58 11.89
CA GLU A 196 -13.53 17.62 11.44
C GLU A 196 -12.93 16.24 11.13
N LEU A 197 -11.82 16.17 10.39
CA LEU A 197 -11.15 14.90 10.10
C LEU A 197 -10.65 14.24 11.39
N CYS A 198 -10.05 15.01 12.31
CA CYS A 198 -9.63 14.51 13.61
C CYS A 198 -10.79 13.89 14.39
N ARG A 199 -11.94 14.58 14.46
CA ARG A 199 -13.15 14.08 15.12
C ARG A 199 -13.64 12.78 14.46
N ASN A 200 -13.70 12.74 13.13
CA ASN A 200 -14.22 11.58 12.42
C ASN A 200 -13.29 10.36 12.56
N LEU A 201 -11.97 10.55 12.54
CA LEU A 201 -10.99 9.50 12.84
C LEU A 201 -11.11 9.01 14.29
N PHE A 202 -11.27 9.93 15.24
CA PHE A 202 -11.50 9.57 16.64
C PHE A 202 -12.78 8.75 16.83
N CYS A 203 -13.90 9.14 16.20
CA CYS A 203 -15.14 8.36 16.24
C CYS A 203 -14.96 6.95 15.63
N LEU A 204 -14.25 6.84 14.51
CA LEU A 204 -13.95 5.56 13.89
C LEU A 204 -13.13 4.65 14.83
N PHE A 205 -12.02 5.16 15.38
CA PHE A 205 -11.11 4.38 16.21
C PHE A 205 -11.73 4.00 17.56
N SER A 206 -12.44 4.94 18.20
CA SER A 206 -13.16 4.66 19.44
C SER A 206 -14.22 3.58 19.23
N GLY A 207 -14.91 3.56 18.07
CA GLY A 207 -15.82 2.48 17.70
C GLY A 207 -15.19 1.08 17.70
N TRP A 208 -13.87 0.97 17.54
CA TRP A 208 -13.15 -0.30 17.57
C TRP A 208 -12.63 -0.70 18.95
N CYS A 209 -12.63 0.21 19.93
CA CYS A 209 -12.16 -0.06 21.29
C CYS A 209 -13.19 -0.82 22.16
N GLY A 210 -14.32 -1.23 21.58
CA GLY A 210 -15.34 -2.00 22.29
C GLY A 210 -16.01 -1.22 23.43
N PRO A 211 -16.47 -1.89 24.51
CA PRO A 211 -17.25 -1.27 25.59
C PRO A 211 -16.56 -0.08 26.28
N LEU A 212 -15.22 -0.02 26.24
CA LEU A 212 -14.42 1.06 26.84
C LEU A 212 -14.63 2.41 26.15
N ALA A 213 -15.10 2.42 24.90
CA ALA A 213 -15.35 3.65 24.15
C ALA A 213 -16.39 4.56 24.80
N LYS A 214 -17.34 3.98 25.55
CA LYS A 214 -18.40 4.70 26.29
C LYS A 214 -17.83 5.71 27.30
N HIS A 215 -16.62 5.47 27.78
CA HIS A 215 -15.92 6.34 28.73
C HIS A 215 -15.03 7.39 28.06
N LEU A 216 -14.76 7.27 26.75
CA LEU A 216 -13.97 8.26 26.01
C LEU A 216 -14.81 9.51 25.69
N GLY A 217 -16.12 9.34 25.45
CA GLY A 217 -17.06 10.45 25.19
C GLY A 217 -17.43 11.25 26.43
N THR A 218 -17.33 10.68 27.64
CA THR A 218 -17.58 11.38 28.91
C THR A 218 -16.47 12.36 29.31
N LEU A 219 -15.33 12.33 28.61
CA LEU A 219 -14.23 13.29 28.80
C LEU A 219 -14.48 14.61 28.07
N VAL A 220 -15.50 14.67 27.21
CA VAL A 220 -15.99 15.93 26.64
C VAL A 220 -17.02 16.51 27.62
N PRO A 221 -16.78 17.68 28.23
CA PRO A 221 -17.78 18.32 29.07
C PRO A 221 -19.06 18.51 28.25
N GLN A 222 -20.15 17.90 28.70
CA GLN A 222 -21.47 18.18 28.15
C GLN A 222 -21.78 19.66 28.44
N PRO A 223 -22.24 20.46 27.47
CA PRO A 223 -22.76 21.78 27.77
C PRO A 223 -23.90 21.61 28.78
N THR A 224 -23.74 22.23 29.96
CA THR A 224 -24.79 22.30 30.98
C THR A 224 -26.04 22.90 30.34
N PRO A 225 -27.21 22.24 30.41
CA PRO A 225 -28.44 22.86 29.97
C PRO A 225 -28.68 24.11 30.82
N GLU A 226 -28.73 25.28 30.19
CA GLU A 226 -29.22 26.49 30.82
C GLU A 226 -30.67 26.21 31.25
N VAL A 227 -30.86 26.10 32.57
CA VAL A 227 -32.19 26.09 33.17
C VAL A 227 -32.73 27.50 33.00
N ASP A 228 -33.58 27.68 31.99
CA ASP A 228 -34.36 28.90 31.81
C ASP A 228 -35.39 28.94 32.95
N GLU A 229 -35.02 29.56 34.08
CA GLU A 229 -35.96 29.91 35.15
C GLU A 229 -36.89 31.01 34.63
N ARG A 230 -38.09 30.61 34.22
CA ARG A 230 -39.25 31.49 34.08
C ARG A 230 -40.41 30.95 34.89
#